data_AF-A0A3M8CHN4-F1
#
_entry.id   AF-A0A3M8CHN4-F1
#
_cell.length_a   1.000
_cell.length_b   1.000
_cell.length_c   1.000
_cell.angle_alpha   90.00
_cell.angle_beta   90.00
_cell.angle_gamma   90.00
#
_symmetry.space_group_name_H-M   'P 1'
#
loop_
_entity.id
_entity.type
_entity.pdbx_description
1 polymer ?
#
loop_
_entity_poly.entity_id
_entity_poly.type
_entity_poly.pdbx_seq_one_letter_code
_entity_poly.pdbx_strand_id
1 'polypeptide(L)'
;MKCMDEGFIQAYLDGECSHEEFQRFSSHLETCQSCLEHFIELAELDSWTKGKVEQTFFPSPQSMQVDTDAAWQAFSAQMNKGKQRTTGSHVDQNSRMKKRSWANMNKRTKQWMAGVSAAAVVVTALSFPQVQAAAKDLLSIFRVDKVAFVKVTQEDLQHAESWLSSGNAGELELNGIGKLSIDESDKDSMGSVWYETKEKAVEAGVELPALPEDVKINGLDVHGAHTVHFEINTEKANSLLAQIGVENRFDDKLNGERFSLKVPQSINMYLKSDDGEFTYNVVDSLQLQAPQDVDLAELRDTVLALPFIPDHVRKQMVDIEDWQSTLPMPYVEDKDNQVKEVKINGQPGLLVDSEHRSYLMWQHYGSIHMLDGAAQSGDQLLALAKKLK
;
A
#
# COMPACT_ATOMS: atom_id res chain seq x y z
N MET A 1 -32.77 -33.35 -6.70
CA MET A 1 -31.41 -33.85 -7.00
C MET A 1 -31.05 -34.95 -6.02
N LYS A 2 -30.06 -35.78 -6.31
CA LYS A 2 -29.57 -36.81 -5.38
C LYS A 2 -28.75 -36.11 -4.29
N CYS A 3 -29.01 -36.43 -3.02
CA CYS A 3 -28.21 -35.97 -1.90
C CYS A 3 -26.76 -36.43 -2.05
N MET A 4 -25.83 -35.57 -1.65
CA MET A 4 -24.38 -35.84 -1.71
C MET A 4 -23.92 -36.56 -0.45
N ASP A 5 -22.88 -37.39 -0.59
CA ASP A 5 -22.25 -38.05 0.55
C ASP A 5 -21.36 -37.09 1.34
N GLU A 6 -21.02 -37.49 2.55
CA GLU A 6 -20.21 -36.74 3.52
C GLU A 6 -18.86 -36.29 2.94
N GLY A 7 -18.21 -37.13 2.13
CA GLY A 7 -16.92 -36.82 1.52
C GLY A 7 -17.00 -35.66 0.53
N PHE A 8 -18.10 -35.57 -0.22
CA PHE A 8 -18.35 -34.42 -1.08
C PHE A 8 -18.65 -33.15 -0.27
N ILE A 9 -19.41 -33.26 0.83
CA ILE A 9 -19.70 -32.11 1.70
C ILE A 9 -18.41 -31.57 2.34
N GLN A 10 -17.49 -32.46 2.71
CA GLN A 10 -16.17 -32.09 3.21
C GLN A 10 -15.32 -31.40 2.13
N ALA A 11 -15.25 -31.94 0.91
CA ALA A 11 -14.55 -31.30 -0.20
C ALA A 11 -15.14 -29.91 -0.55
N TYR A 12 -16.45 -29.72 -0.37
CA TYR A 12 -17.10 -28.42 -0.50
C TYR A 12 -16.68 -27.45 0.63
N LEU A 13 -16.59 -27.90 1.88
CA LEU A 13 -16.11 -27.11 3.02
C LEU A 13 -14.64 -26.71 2.87
N ASP A 14 -13.82 -27.60 2.30
CA ASP A 14 -12.38 -27.40 2.09
C ASP A 14 -12.06 -26.58 0.83
N GLY A 15 -13.07 -26.25 0.01
CA GLY A 15 -12.90 -25.48 -1.23
C GLY A 15 -12.29 -26.28 -2.38
N GLU A 16 -12.29 -27.61 -2.30
CA GLU A 16 -11.70 -28.53 -3.28
C GLU A 16 -12.67 -29.00 -4.37
N CYS A 17 -13.89 -28.45 -4.40
CA CYS A 17 -14.88 -28.74 -5.45
C CYS A 17 -14.72 -27.83 -6.66
N SER A 18 -15.08 -28.32 -7.86
CA SER A 18 -15.10 -27.49 -9.06
C SER A 18 -16.20 -26.42 -8.99
N HIS A 19 -16.07 -25.35 -9.79
CA HIS A 19 -17.02 -24.25 -9.78
C HIS A 19 -18.47 -24.69 -10.10
N GLU A 20 -18.64 -25.64 -11.01
CA GLU A 20 -19.97 -26.20 -11.35
C GLU A 20 -20.56 -27.02 -10.20
N GLU A 21 -19.72 -27.79 -9.50
CA GLU A 21 -20.13 -28.58 -8.32
C GLU A 21 -20.50 -27.68 -7.14
N PHE A 22 -19.74 -26.60 -6.93
CA PHE A 22 -20.02 -25.59 -5.92
C PHE A 22 -21.41 -24.97 -6.13
N GLN A 23 -21.67 -24.38 -7.30
CA GLN A 23 -22.95 -23.73 -7.61
C GLN A 23 -24.13 -24.71 -7.46
N ARG A 24 -23.98 -25.92 -7.98
CA ARG A 24 -25.02 -26.95 -7.93
C ARG A 24 -25.33 -27.38 -6.50
N PHE A 25 -24.32 -27.51 -5.65
CA PHE A 25 -24.51 -27.89 -4.26
C PHE A 25 -25.07 -26.72 -3.43
N SER A 26 -24.62 -25.49 -3.66
CA SER A 26 -25.20 -24.29 -3.01
C SER A 26 -26.71 -24.17 -3.29
N SER A 27 -27.15 -24.33 -4.55
CA SER A 27 -28.59 -24.35 -4.87
C SER A 27 -29.33 -25.56 -4.27
N HIS A 28 -28.63 -26.67 -4.03
CA HIS A 28 -29.22 -27.83 -3.38
C HIS A 28 -29.47 -27.62 -1.88
N LEU A 29 -28.56 -26.90 -1.19
CA LEU A 29 -28.68 -26.57 0.24
C LEU A 29 -29.91 -25.69 0.53
N GLU A 30 -30.29 -24.82 -0.41
CA GLU A 30 -31.50 -23.99 -0.29
C GLU A 30 -32.80 -24.80 -0.31
N THR A 31 -32.77 -26.01 -0.88
CA THR A 31 -33.98 -26.81 -1.16
C THR A 31 -34.02 -28.14 -0.42
N CYS A 32 -32.91 -28.58 0.20
CA CYS A 32 -32.81 -29.87 0.87
C CYS A 32 -32.38 -29.72 2.34
N GLN A 33 -33.37 -29.79 3.22
CA GLN A 33 -33.19 -29.68 4.66
C GLN A 33 -32.20 -30.73 5.23
N SER A 34 -32.25 -31.97 4.75
CA SER A 34 -31.35 -33.04 5.22
C SER A 34 -29.88 -32.78 4.85
N CYS A 35 -29.61 -32.22 3.67
CA CYS A 35 -28.24 -31.85 3.31
C CYS A 35 -27.78 -30.59 4.05
N LEU A 36 -28.70 -29.65 4.32
CA LEU A 36 -28.41 -28.47 5.13
C LEU A 36 -28.03 -28.83 6.57
N GLU A 37 -28.79 -29.71 7.21
CA GLU A 37 -28.50 -30.21 8.56
C GLU A 37 -27.13 -30.91 8.62
N HIS A 38 -26.85 -31.78 7.65
CA HIS A 38 -25.58 -32.51 7.59
C HIS A 38 -24.39 -31.58 7.29
N PHE A 39 -24.59 -30.56 6.45
CA PHE A 39 -23.59 -29.52 6.20
C PHE A 39 -23.29 -28.71 7.46
N ILE A 40 -24.31 -28.30 8.22
CA ILE A 40 -24.13 -27.55 9.48
C ILE A 40 -23.36 -28.41 10.48
N GLU A 41 -23.70 -29.68 10.63
CA GLU A 41 -23.01 -30.60 11.54
C GLU A 41 -21.51 -30.74 11.19
N LEU A 42 -21.18 -30.93 9.92
CA LEU A 42 -19.79 -31.03 9.46
C LEU A 42 -19.04 -29.71 9.58
N ALA A 43 -19.68 -28.58 9.30
CA ALA A 43 -19.09 -27.25 9.46
C ALA A 43 -18.78 -26.93 10.94
N GLU A 44 -19.69 -27.30 11.85
CA GLU A 44 -19.48 -27.16 13.30
C GLU A 44 -18.34 -28.07 13.78
N LEU A 45 -18.27 -29.31 13.27
CA LEU A 45 -17.19 -30.25 13.59
C LEU A 45 -15.84 -29.75 13.07
N ASP A 46 -15.78 -29.21 11.86
CA ASP A 46 -14.58 -28.61 11.28
C ASP A 46 -14.12 -27.39 12.08
N SER A 47 -15.05 -26.48 12.41
CA SER A 47 -14.76 -25.32 13.26
C SER A 47 -14.23 -25.73 14.65
N TRP A 48 -14.86 -26.72 15.27
CA TRP A 48 -14.42 -27.26 16.56
C TRP A 48 -13.04 -27.90 16.46
N THR A 49 -12.79 -28.67 15.40
CA THR A 49 -11.51 -29.35 15.16
C THR A 49 -10.40 -28.33 14.92
N LYS A 50 -10.63 -27.32 14.07
CA LYS A 50 -9.71 -26.19 13.88
C LYS A 50 -9.42 -25.51 15.21
N GLY A 51 -10.45 -25.15 15.98
CA GLY A 51 -10.26 -24.53 17.30
C GLY A 51 -9.48 -25.41 18.29
N LYS A 52 -9.65 -26.74 18.25
CA LYS A 52 -8.91 -27.67 19.11
C LYS A 52 -7.48 -27.92 18.65
N VAL A 53 -7.26 -28.04 17.34
CA VAL A 53 -5.93 -28.17 16.74
C VAL A 53 -5.14 -26.89 16.99
N GLU A 54 -5.74 -25.72 16.78
CA GLU A 54 -5.19 -24.42 17.17
C GLU A 54 -4.86 -24.39 18.65
N GLN A 55 -5.80 -24.69 19.55
CA GLN A 55 -5.50 -24.67 21.00
C GLN A 55 -4.43 -25.69 21.44
N THR A 56 -4.30 -26.82 20.76
CA THR A 56 -3.45 -27.95 21.18
C THR A 56 -2.06 -27.91 20.54
N PHE A 57 -1.96 -27.55 19.26
CA PHE A 57 -0.71 -27.49 18.50
C PHE A 57 -0.19 -26.07 18.33
N PHE A 58 -1.08 -25.07 18.42
CA PHE A 58 -0.76 -23.64 18.36
C PHE A 58 -1.32 -22.92 19.60
N PRO A 59 -1.02 -23.39 20.83
CA PRO A 59 -1.49 -22.71 22.03
C PRO A 59 -1.15 -21.23 21.88
N SER A 60 -2.16 -20.37 22.04
CA SER A 60 -2.02 -18.92 21.99
C SER A 60 -0.64 -18.54 22.53
N PRO A 61 0.18 -17.78 21.79
CA PRO A 61 1.40 -17.26 22.35
C PRO A 61 0.96 -16.29 23.44
N GLN A 62 0.78 -16.81 24.66
CA GLN A 62 1.39 -16.15 25.81
C GLN A 62 2.83 -15.96 25.38
N SER A 63 3.09 -14.76 24.89
CA SER A 63 4.38 -14.18 24.55
C SER A 63 5.51 -15.03 25.10
N MET A 64 5.95 -16.04 24.34
CA MET A 64 7.35 -16.35 24.40
C MET A 64 7.92 -15.14 23.67
N GLN A 65 8.22 -14.09 24.44
CA GLN A 65 9.03 -12.99 23.96
C GLN A 65 10.34 -13.65 23.59
N VAL A 66 10.41 -14.11 22.35
CA VAL A 66 11.67 -14.39 21.70
C VAL A 66 12.31 -13.03 21.68
N ASP A 67 13.23 -12.81 22.61
CA ASP A 67 14.06 -11.64 22.62
C ASP A 67 14.89 -11.72 21.34
N THR A 68 14.35 -11.11 20.28
CA THR A 68 14.91 -11.14 18.93
C THR A 68 16.28 -10.48 18.93
N ASP A 69 16.51 -9.54 19.85
CA ASP A 69 17.81 -8.93 20.11
C ASP A 69 18.77 -9.92 20.78
N ALA A 70 18.35 -10.70 21.78
CA ALA A 70 19.19 -11.73 22.39
C ALA A 70 19.50 -12.89 21.42
N ALA A 71 18.52 -13.30 20.60
CA ALA A 71 18.71 -14.30 19.56
C ALA A 71 19.68 -13.80 18.48
N TRP A 72 19.56 -12.54 18.08
CA TRP A 72 20.50 -11.88 17.16
C TRP A 72 21.89 -11.72 17.76
N GLN A 73 22.00 -11.37 19.05
CA GLN A 73 23.28 -11.28 19.75
C GLN A 73 23.97 -12.65 19.86
N ALA A 74 23.23 -13.73 20.13
CA ALA A 74 23.77 -15.08 20.15
C ALA A 74 24.28 -15.51 18.76
N PHE A 75 23.49 -15.23 17.72
CA PHE A 75 23.85 -15.50 16.32
C PHE A 75 25.06 -14.70 15.85
N SER A 76 25.08 -13.39 16.08
CA SER A 76 26.18 -12.49 15.72
C SER A 76 27.47 -12.80 16.51
N ALA A 77 27.38 -13.18 17.78
CA ALA A 77 28.51 -13.66 18.56
C ALA A 77 29.10 -14.97 18.00
N GLN A 78 28.25 -15.85 17.46
CA GLN A 78 28.67 -17.08 16.81
C GLN A 78 29.34 -16.83 15.45
N MET A 79 28.88 -15.81 14.71
CA MET A 79 29.49 -15.33 13.47
C MET A 79 30.85 -14.63 13.71
N ASN A 80 30.97 -13.85 14.78
CA ASN A 80 32.20 -13.13 15.12
C ASN A 80 33.33 -14.04 15.63
N LYS A 81 33.01 -15.20 16.22
CA LYS A 81 34.00 -16.25 16.54
C LYS A 81 34.74 -16.78 15.30
N GLY A 82 34.16 -16.65 14.10
CA GLY A 82 34.80 -17.03 12.83
C GLY A 82 35.71 -15.95 12.22
N LYS A 83 35.59 -14.68 12.63
CA LYS A 83 36.34 -13.54 12.05
C LYS A 83 37.47 -13.00 12.93
N GLN A 84 37.64 -13.53 14.15
CA GLN A 84 38.66 -13.09 15.10
C GLN A 84 40.03 -13.77 14.87
N ARG A 85 40.50 -13.78 13.63
CA ARG A 85 41.90 -14.02 13.28
C ARG A 85 42.29 -13.16 12.07
N THR A 86 42.13 -11.84 12.18
CA THR A 86 43.07 -10.87 11.57
C THR A 86 42.70 -9.44 11.93
N THR A 87 43.74 -8.63 12.06
CA THR A 87 43.79 -7.15 12.10
C THR A 87 43.25 -6.46 13.35
N GLY A 88 44.20 -6.14 14.23
CA GLY A 88 44.03 -5.11 15.26
C GLY A 88 44.22 -3.70 14.72
N SER A 89 43.60 -2.78 15.45
CA SER A 89 44.06 -1.44 15.85
C SER A 89 44.56 -0.47 14.76
N HIS A 90 43.84 0.63 14.57
CA HIS A 90 44.27 1.93 15.12
C HIS A 90 43.13 2.96 15.03
N VAL A 91 42.78 3.52 16.18
CA VAL A 91 41.90 4.68 16.37
C VAL A 91 42.76 5.93 16.20
N ASP A 92 42.27 6.93 15.45
CA ASP A 92 42.75 8.30 15.57
C ASP A 92 41.59 9.28 15.59
N GLN A 93 41.64 10.16 16.59
CA GLN A 93 40.65 11.18 16.90
C GLN A 93 41.01 12.50 16.20
N ASN A 94 39.99 13.37 16.12
CA ASN A 94 40.07 14.84 16.23
C ASN A 94 39.92 15.63 14.91
N SER A 95 38.80 16.33 14.75
CA SER A 95 38.82 17.68 14.15
C SER A 95 37.75 18.58 14.77
N ARG A 96 38.21 19.69 15.36
CA ARG A 96 37.41 20.72 16.03
C ARG A 96 36.93 21.76 15.02
N MET A 97 35.64 22.08 15.06
CA MET A 97 35.04 23.21 14.36
C MET A 97 35.66 24.56 14.79
N LYS A 98 36.00 25.41 13.81
CA LYS A 98 36.33 26.83 14.03
C LYS A 98 35.10 27.70 13.73
N LYS A 99 34.58 28.37 14.76
CA LYS A 99 33.63 29.48 14.64
C LYS A 99 34.34 30.70 14.03
N ARG A 100 33.81 31.26 12.94
CA ARG A 100 34.22 32.56 12.39
C ARG A 100 33.20 33.63 12.76
N SER A 101 33.70 34.66 13.44
CA SER A 101 32.97 35.86 13.89
C SER A 101 32.63 36.79 12.72
N TRP A 102 31.40 37.32 12.71
CA TRP A 102 30.88 38.31 11.75
C TRP A 102 30.88 39.73 12.33
N ALA A 103 31.89 40.08 13.12
CA ALA A 103 32.06 41.43 13.64
C ALA A 103 32.87 42.29 12.65
N ASN A 104 32.27 42.66 11.52
CA ASN A 104 32.54 43.92 10.78
C ASN A 104 31.75 43.96 9.47
N MET A 105 30.59 44.63 9.48
CA MET A 105 29.93 45.10 8.25
C MET A 105 29.57 46.58 8.37
N ASN A 106 29.80 47.30 7.26
CA ASN A 106 29.82 48.76 7.14
C ASN A 106 28.41 49.37 7.13
N LYS A 107 28.27 50.61 7.62
CA LYS A 107 27.01 51.34 7.88
C LYS A 107 26.20 51.73 6.63
N ARG A 108 26.59 51.33 5.42
CA ARG A 108 25.88 51.65 4.16
C ARG A 108 24.81 50.64 3.75
N THR A 109 24.73 49.47 4.40
CA THR A 109 23.73 48.43 4.07
C THR A 109 22.36 48.69 4.71
N LYS A 110 22.25 49.67 5.63
CA LYS A 110 21.00 49.99 6.35
C LYS A 110 19.98 50.81 5.55
N GLN A 111 20.32 51.32 4.37
CA GLN A 111 19.45 52.24 3.61
C GLN A 111 18.68 51.59 2.45
N TRP A 112 18.79 50.28 2.25
CA TRP A 112 18.09 49.55 1.17
C TRP A 112 16.93 48.67 1.66
N MET A 113 16.42 48.87 2.88
CA MET A 113 15.24 48.15 3.41
C MET A 113 13.99 49.05 3.43
N ALA A 114 13.50 49.45 2.26
CA ALA A 114 12.19 50.10 2.15
C ALA A 114 11.34 49.59 0.97
N GLY A 115 11.77 48.52 0.29
CA GLY A 115 11.01 47.94 -0.80
C GLY A 115 11.44 46.51 -1.04
N VAL A 116 10.82 45.56 -0.32
CA VAL A 116 10.90 44.17 -0.72
C VAL A 116 9.51 43.54 -0.68
N SER A 117 8.95 43.43 -1.87
CA SER A 117 7.87 42.53 -2.29
C SER A 117 8.10 41.12 -1.75
N ALA A 118 7.07 40.47 -1.20
CA ALA A 118 6.90 39.03 -0.86
C ALA A 118 8.15 38.14 -0.63
N ALA A 119 9.10 38.10 -1.56
CA ALA A 119 10.42 37.48 -1.43
C ALA A 119 11.20 37.83 -0.15
N ALA A 120 11.21 39.08 0.37
CA ALA A 120 11.87 39.34 1.67
C ALA A 120 11.13 38.70 2.83
N VAL A 121 9.79 38.69 2.79
CA VAL A 121 9.01 38.07 3.85
C VAL A 121 9.29 36.57 3.86
N VAL A 122 9.37 35.94 2.69
CA VAL A 122 9.78 34.54 2.54
C VAL A 122 11.23 34.33 3.00
N VAL A 123 12.19 35.14 2.58
CA VAL A 123 13.60 35.02 3.00
C VAL A 123 13.79 35.27 4.50
N THR A 124 13.04 36.21 5.08
CA THR A 124 13.08 36.51 6.52
C THR A 124 12.39 35.41 7.31
N ALA A 125 11.25 34.90 6.84
CA ALA A 125 10.57 33.74 7.40
C ALA A 125 11.51 32.52 7.38
N LEU A 126 12.09 32.20 6.22
CA LEU A 126 13.13 31.18 6.04
C LEU A 126 14.47 31.51 6.72
N SER A 127 14.62 32.61 7.45
CA SER A 127 15.80 32.87 8.30
C SER A 127 15.56 32.47 9.75
N PHE A 128 14.31 32.19 10.13
CA PHE A 128 13.98 31.61 11.43
C PHE A 128 14.20 30.09 11.39
N PRO A 129 14.99 29.50 12.32
CA PRO A 129 15.28 28.07 12.33
C PRO A 129 14.02 27.18 12.34
N GLN A 130 12.94 27.64 12.98
CA GLN A 130 11.67 26.91 13.07
C GLN A 130 10.92 26.86 11.74
N VAL A 131 11.02 27.92 10.92
CA VAL A 131 10.41 27.97 9.59
C VAL A 131 11.33 27.31 8.55
N GLN A 132 12.65 27.36 8.72
CA GLN A 132 13.57 26.53 7.93
C GLN A 132 13.33 25.04 8.15
N ALA A 133 13.06 24.61 9.38
CA ALA A 133 12.71 23.21 9.66
C ALA A 133 11.41 22.82 8.94
N ALA A 134 10.34 23.61 9.09
CA ALA A 134 9.07 23.36 8.40
C ALA A 134 9.17 23.44 6.86
N ALA A 135 9.99 24.35 6.33
CA ALA A 135 10.22 24.47 4.89
C ALA A 135 11.14 23.36 4.34
N LYS A 136 12.03 22.78 5.17
CA LYS A 136 12.88 21.65 4.80
C LYS A 136 12.08 20.35 4.75
N ASP A 137 11.16 20.14 5.69
CA ASP A 137 10.25 18.99 5.65
C ASP A 137 9.33 19.03 4.43
N LEU A 138 8.94 20.23 3.99
CA LEU A 138 8.15 20.43 2.76
C LEU A 138 8.89 19.99 1.49
N LEU A 139 10.23 20.06 1.45
CA LEU A 139 11.02 19.67 0.27
C LEU A 139 11.10 18.16 0.07
N SER A 140 10.85 17.37 1.11
CA SER A 140 10.87 15.90 1.06
C SER A 140 9.50 15.28 0.82
N ILE A 141 8.48 16.09 0.49
CA ILE A 141 7.12 15.62 0.19
C ILE A 141 6.98 15.40 -1.32
N PHE A 142 6.85 14.13 -1.70
CA PHE A 142 6.53 13.70 -3.06
C PHE A 142 5.02 13.55 -3.19
N ARG A 143 4.45 14.24 -4.18
CA ARG A 143 3.03 14.15 -4.49
C ARG A 143 2.88 13.29 -5.72
N VAL A 144 2.08 12.24 -5.59
CA VAL A 144 1.73 11.39 -6.73
C VAL A 144 0.65 12.09 -7.53
N ASP A 145 0.94 12.38 -8.80
CA ASP A 145 0.00 13.01 -9.73
C ASP A 145 -0.19 12.23 -11.04
N LYS A 146 0.53 11.13 -11.23
CA LYS A 146 0.44 10.26 -12.41
C LYS A 146 0.30 8.80 -11.99
N VAL A 147 -0.18 7.99 -12.91
CA VAL A 147 -0.20 6.52 -12.78
C VAL A 147 0.53 5.88 -13.96
N ALA A 148 1.26 4.82 -13.68
CA ALA A 148 1.83 3.94 -14.70
C ALA A 148 1.34 2.52 -14.43
N PHE A 149 0.78 1.86 -15.43
CA PHE A 149 0.27 0.50 -15.29
C PHE A 149 1.41 -0.50 -15.48
N VAL A 150 1.58 -1.38 -14.50
CA VAL A 150 2.66 -2.37 -14.48
C VAL A 150 2.04 -3.75 -14.56
N LYS A 151 2.36 -4.47 -15.63
CA LYS A 151 1.90 -5.84 -15.80
C LYS A 151 2.60 -6.76 -14.82
N VAL A 152 1.81 -7.55 -14.10
CA VAL A 152 2.25 -8.64 -13.22
C VAL A 152 1.48 -9.93 -13.55
N THR A 153 1.97 -11.07 -13.11
CA THR A 153 1.26 -12.36 -13.17
C THR A 153 0.69 -12.73 -11.79
N GLN A 154 -0.21 -13.72 -11.77
CA GLN A 154 -0.73 -14.25 -10.51
C GLN A 154 0.38 -14.88 -9.66
N GLU A 155 1.33 -15.55 -10.29
CA GLU A 155 2.49 -16.14 -9.63
C GLU A 155 3.39 -15.08 -8.99
N ASP A 156 3.57 -13.92 -9.64
CA ASP A 156 4.34 -12.82 -9.08
C ASP A 156 3.74 -12.31 -7.77
N LEU A 157 2.41 -12.15 -7.74
CA LEU A 157 1.67 -11.70 -6.56
C LEU A 157 1.77 -12.72 -5.42
N GLN A 158 1.58 -14.01 -5.72
CA GLN A 158 1.70 -15.09 -4.74
C GLN A 158 3.13 -15.19 -4.17
N HIS A 159 4.14 -15.00 -5.01
CA HIS A 159 5.54 -15.00 -4.59
C HIS A 159 5.86 -13.82 -3.68
N ALA A 160 5.36 -12.63 -4.01
CA ALA A 160 5.49 -11.44 -3.17
C ALA A 160 4.75 -11.62 -1.82
N GLU A 161 3.52 -12.15 -1.84
CA GLU A 161 2.74 -12.43 -0.62
C GLU A 161 3.45 -13.45 0.27
N SER A 162 3.93 -14.56 -0.29
CA SER A 162 4.68 -15.58 0.45
C SER A 162 5.93 -15.01 1.14
N TRP A 163 6.53 -13.97 0.56
CA TRP A 163 7.67 -13.27 1.12
C TRP A 163 7.27 -12.27 2.23
N LEU A 164 6.06 -11.68 2.14
CA LEU A 164 5.54 -10.66 3.06
C LEU A 164 4.74 -11.21 4.27
N SER A 165 4.10 -12.38 4.14
CA SER A 165 3.09 -12.90 5.09
C SER A 165 3.66 -13.50 6.39
N SER A 166 4.41 -12.69 7.15
CA SER A 166 4.99 -13.05 8.45
C SER A 166 4.45 -12.26 9.66
N GLY A 167 3.22 -11.73 9.67
CA GLY A 167 2.70 -11.07 10.87
C GLY A 167 1.21 -10.69 10.88
N ASN A 168 0.68 -10.53 12.10
CA ASN A 168 -0.71 -10.18 12.42
C ASN A 168 -0.96 -8.64 12.39
N ALA A 169 -2.23 -8.26 12.32
CA ALA A 169 -2.68 -6.87 12.15
C ALA A 169 -2.30 -5.90 13.30
N GLY A 170 -1.88 -4.69 12.91
CA GLY A 170 -1.61 -3.53 13.79
C GLY A 170 -0.16 -3.05 13.75
N GLU A 171 0.78 -4.00 13.70
CA GLU A 171 2.20 -3.78 13.46
C GLU A 171 2.72 -4.99 12.69
N LEU A 172 2.96 -4.81 11.39
CA LEU A 172 3.54 -5.88 10.58
C LEU A 172 5.06 -5.78 10.70
N GLU A 173 5.66 -6.66 11.51
CA GLU A 173 7.08 -6.90 11.45
C GLU A 173 7.39 -7.71 10.19
N LEU A 174 8.12 -7.10 9.26
CA LEU A 174 8.56 -7.75 8.02
C LEU A 174 9.75 -8.64 8.36
N ASN A 175 9.56 -9.82 8.95
CA ASN A 175 10.64 -10.75 9.33
C ASN A 175 11.84 -10.08 10.07
N GLY A 176 11.58 -9.01 10.84
CA GLY A 176 12.60 -8.22 11.52
C GLY A 176 13.47 -7.32 10.63
N ILE A 177 13.28 -7.27 9.31
CA ILE A 177 13.98 -6.35 8.39
C ILE A 177 13.35 -4.96 8.33
N GLY A 178 12.11 -4.82 8.79
CA GLY A 178 11.41 -3.53 8.83
C GLY A 178 10.11 -3.60 9.60
N LYS A 179 9.53 -2.43 9.85
CA LYS A 179 8.30 -2.22 10.61
C LYS A 179 7.34 -1.35 9.80
N LEU A 180 6.09 -1.82 9.68
CA LEU A 180 4.97 -1.01 9.21
C LEU A 180 4.08 -0.63 10.40
N SER A 181 3.73 0.65 10.50
CA SER A 181 2.83 1.15 11.56
C SER A 181 1.90 2.23 11.03
N ILE A 182 0.78 2.45 11.72
CA ILE A 182 -0.18 3.51 11.43
C ILE A 182 -0.29 4.41 12.67
N ASP A 183 -0.42 5.71 12.45
CA ASP A 183 -0.56 6.67 13.54
C ASP A 183 -1.73 6.29 14.47
N GLU A 184 -1.50 6.38 15.79
CA GLU A 184 -2.49 5.95 16.77
C GLU A 184 -3.79 6.77 16.69
N SER A 185 -3.68 8.06 16.34
CA SER A 185 -4.84 8.93 16.05
C SER A 185 -5.66 8.46 14.86
N ASP A 186 -5.04 7.73 13.94
CA ASP A 186 -5.65 7.33 12.68
C ASP A 186 -6.28 5.94 12.76
N LYS A 187 -5.99 5.17 13.83
CA LYS A 187 -6.56 3.83 14.05
C LYS A 187 -8.09 3.83 14.07
N ASP A 188 -8.69 4.85 14.68
CA ASP A 188 -10.15 5.00 14.73
C ASP A 188 -10.72 5.45 13.35
N SER A 189 -9.90 6.08 12.52
CA SER A 189 -10.24 6.55 11.17
C SER A 189 -10.04 5.50 10.07
N MET A 190 -9.40 4.36 10.40
CA MET A 190 -9.27 3.21 9.49
C MET A 190 -10.60 2.48 9.25
N GLY A 191 -11.57 2.65 10.15
CA GLY A 191 -12.93 2.18 9.92
C GLY A 191 -13.59 2.95 8.78
N SER A 192 -14.59 2.35 8.16
CA SER A 192 -15.41 3.06 7.20
C SER A 192 -16.69 3.61 7.82
N VAL A 193 -17.14 4.76 7.30
CA VAL A 193 -18.44 5.34 7.64
C VAL A 193 -19.39 5.16 6.47
N TRP A 194 -20.46 4.40 6.70
CA TRP A 194 -21.53 4.20 5.72
C TRP A 194 -22.54 5.35 5.73
N TYR A 195 -22.89 5.84 4.54
CA TYR A 195 -23.99 6.78 4.33
C TYR A 195 -25.01 6.19 3.34
N GLU A 196 -26.27 6.15 3.76
CA GLU A 196 -27.38 5.67 2.94
C GLU A 196 -27.69 6.59 1.74
N THR A 197 -27.42 7.89 1.86
CA THR A 197 -27.72 8.86 0.80
C THR A 197 -26.62 9.91 0.65
N LYS A 198 -26.57 10.51 -0.55
CA LYS A 198 -25.68 11.63 -0.88
C LYS A 198 -25.84 12.79 0.10
N GLU A 199 -27.07 13.14 0.45
CA GLU A 199 -27.39 14.31 1.28
C GLU A 199 -26.83 14.16 2.68
N LYS A 200 -26.93 12.96 3.28
CA LYS A 200 -26.37 12.68 4.60
C LYS A 200 -24.83 12.79 4.61
N ALA A 201 -24.17 12.32 3.56
CA ALA A 201 -22.73 12.44 3.43
C ALA A 201 -22.30 13.91 3.30
N VAL A 202 -22.99 14.70 2.47
CA VAL A 202 -22.70 16.13 2.30
C VAL A 202 -22.97 16.92 3.58
N GLU A 203 -24.04 16.61 4.32
CA GLU A 203 -24.32 17.23 5.63
C GLU A 203 -23.20 16.92 6.65
N ALA A 204 -22.61 15.73 6.57
CA ALA A 204 -21.43 15.35 7.36
C ALA A 204 -20.11 15.97 6.86
N GLY A 205 -20.14 16.80 5.81
CA GLY A 205 -18.97 17.49 5.27
C GLY A 205 -18.16 16.69 4.24
N VAL A 206 -18.70 15.57 3.73
CA VAL A 206 -18.03 14.78 2.69
C VAL A 206 -18.15 15.50 1.35
N GLU A 207 -17.01 15.81 0.74
CA GLU A 207 -16.95 16.31 -0.63
C GLU A 207 -17.10 15.15 -1.62
N LEU A 208 -18.14 15.19 -2.46
CA LEU A 208 -18.43 14.13 -3.43
C LEU A 208 -18.14 14.60 -4.85
N PRO A 209 -17.61 13.73 -5.72
CA PRO A 209 -17.38 14.08 -7.13
C PRO A 209 -18.70 14.35 -7.86
N ALA A 210 -18.60 15.10 -8.96
CA ALA A 210 -19.77 15.41 -9.77
C ALA A 210 -20.21 14.16 -10.55
N LEU A 211 -21.46 13.74 -10.33
CA LEU A 211 -22.08 12.63 -11.05
C LEU A 211 -23.06 13.13 -12.11
N PRO A 212 -23.24 12.39 -13.21
CA PRO A 212 -24.29 12.65 -14.21
C PRO A 212 -25.70 12.60 -13.59
N GLU A 213 -26.66 13.35 -14.15
CA GLU A 213 -28.04 13.41 -13.64
C GLU A 213 -28.77 12.05 -13.71
N ASP A 214 -28.40 11.20 -14.67
CA ASP A 214 -28.92 9.85 -14.88
C ASP A 214 -28.36 8.81 -13.89
N VAL A 215 -27.43 9.20 -13.01
CA VAL A 215 -26.76 8.31 -12.08
C VAL A 215 -27.17 8.62 -10.64
N LYS A 216 -27.67 7.60 -9.93
CA LYS A 216 -28.07 7.69 -8.52
C LYS A 216 -27.04 7.01 -7.63
N ILE A 217 -26.84 7.56 -6.43
CA ILE A 217 -26.06 6.92 -5.37
C ILE A 217 -27.03 6.12 -4.49
N ASN A 218 -26.85 4.80 -4.42
CA ASN A 218 -27.61 3.89 -3.56
C ASN A 218 -27.00 3.76 -2.15
N GLY A 219 -25.78 4.24 -1.99
CA GLY A 219 -25.04 4.27 -0.75
C GLY A 219 -23.60 4.64 -1.04
N LEU A 220 -22.88 5.09 -0.03
CA LEU A 220 -21.45 5.31 -0.13
C LEU A 220 -20.77 5.04 1.20
N ASP A 221 -19.51 4.66 1.10
CA ASP A 221 -18.67 4.29 2.21
C ASP A 221 -17.41 5.18 2.16
N VAL A 222 -17.13 5.87 3.26
CA VAL A 222 -16.00 6.80 3.38
C VAL A 222 -14.96 6.22 4.30
N HIS A 223 -13.75 6.03 3.78
CA HIS A 223 -12.59 5.65 4.59
C HIS A 223 -11.79 6.90 4.95
N GLY A 224 -11.46 7.03 6.23
CA GLY A 224 -10.71 8.16 6.74
C GLY A 224 -9.30 8.25 6.16
N ALA A 225 -8.80 9.49 6.07
CA ALA A 225 -7.39 9.72 5.79
C ALA A 225 -6.53 9.11 6.92
N HIS A 226 -5.43 8.49 6.55
CA HIS A 226 -4.52 7.88 7.51
C HIS A 226 -3.07 7.98 7.03
N THR A 227 -2.13 7.95 7.97
CA THR A 227 -0.70 7.94 7.67
C THR A 227 -0.10 6.57 7.99
N VAL A 228 0.54 5.99 6.97
CA VAL A 228 1.30 4.74 7.10
C VAL A 228 2.78 5.08 7.24
N HIS A 229 3.41 4.58 8.29
CA HIS A 229 4.83 4.72 8.55
C HIS A 229 5.59 3.44 8.25
N PHE A 230 6.73 3.59 7.58
CA PHE A 230 7.65 2.51 7.28
C PHE A 230 9.05 2.83 7.80
N GLU A 231 9.65 1.88 8.51
CA GLU A 231 11.02 1.94 9.00
C GLU A 231 11.76 0.65 8.60
N ILE A 232 13.02 0.77 8.18
CA ILE A 232 13.85 -0.36 7.76
C ILE A 232 15.03 -0.56 8.70
N ASN A 233 15.32 -1.81 9.06
CA ASN A 233 16.56 -2.21 9.70
C ASN A 233 17.57 -2.59 8.62
N THR A 234 18.39 -1.63 8.20
CA THR A 234 19.36 -1.79 7.12
C THR A 234 20.42 -2.85 7.42
N GLU A 235 20.79 -3.07 8.69
CA GLU A 235 21.75 -4.10 9.08
C GLU A 235 21.19 -5.49 8.78
N LYS A 236 19.98 -5.77 9.27
CA LYS A 236 19.29 -7.04 9.04
C LYS A 236 18.93 -7.22 7.56
N ALA A 237 18.41 -6.17 6.92
CA ALA A 237 18.07 -6.19 5.49
C ALA A 237 19.30 -6.49 4.63
N ASN A 238 20.41 -5.76 4.82
CA ASN A 238 21.65 -5.98 4.07
C ASN A 238 22.28 -7.34 4.35
N SER A 239 22.18 -7.86 5.58
CA SER A 239 22.62 -9.22 5.89
C SER A 239 21.83 -10.27 5.12
N LEU A 240 20.51 -10.08 4.98
CA LEU A 240 19.64 -10.97 4.20
C LEU A 240 19.97 -10.89 2.71
N LEU A 241 20.14 -9.68 2.16
CA LEU A 241 20.54 -9.47 0.76
C LEU A 241 21.86 -10.17 0.43
N ALA A 242 22.85 -10.06 1.32
CA ALA A 242 24.13 -10.74 1.15
C ALA A 242 24.00 -12.27 1.18
N GLN A 243 23.09 -12.82 2.01
CA GLN A 243 22.85 -14.27 2.10
C GLN A 243 22.27 -14.84 0.80
N ILE A 244 21.39 -14.09 0.14
CA ILE A 244 20.73 -14.50 -1.10
C ILE A 244 21.47 -14.03 -2.36
N GLY A 245 22.68 -13.48 -2.20
CA GLY A 245 23.58 -13.13 -3.30
C GLY A 245 23.22 -11.84 -4.05
N VAL A 246 22.43 -10.95 -3.44
CA VAL A 246 22.13 -9.62 -4.00
C VAL A 246 23.29 -8.67 -3.66
N GLU A 247 23.85 -8.02 -4.68
CA GLU A 247 24.97 -7.08 -4.52
C GLU A 247 24.53 -5.70 -4.00
N ASN A 248 23.33 -5.27 -4.37
CA ASN A 248 22.73 -4.02 -3.89
C ASN A 248 22.53 -4.05 -2.38
N ARG A 249 22.64 -2.87 -1.75
CA ARG A 249 22.50 -2.70 -0.31
C ARG A 249 21.77 -1.39 -0.01
N PHE A 250 20.95 -1.41 1.02
CA PHE A 250 20.35 -0.19 1.57
C PHE A 250 21.43 0.67 2.23
N ASP A 251 21.40 2.00 2.01
CA ASP A 251 22.27 2.97 2.71
C ASP A 251 22.03 2.85 4.22
N ASP A 252 23.10 2.75 5.01
CA ASP A 252 23.05 2.69 6.46
C ASP A 252 22.35 3.93 7.07
N LYS A 253 22.28 5.05 6.34
CA LYS A 253 21.50 6.24 6.73
C LYS A 253 20.00 5.96 6.86
N LEU A 254 19.48 4.91 6.24
CA LEU A 254 18.06 4.54 6.32
C LEU A 254 17.70 3.80 7.61
N ASN A 255 18.69 3.42 8.42
CA ASN A 255 18.46 2.53 9.54
C ASN A 255 17.59 3.16 10.63
N GLY A 256 16.36 2.67 10.78
CA GLY A 256 15.37 3.22 11.72
C GLY A 256 14.85 4.61 11.33
N GLU A 257 15.21 5.12 10.15
CA GLU A 257 14.62 6.34 9.63
C GLU A 257 13.21 6.07 9.09
N ARG A 258 12.33 7.06 9.25
CA ARG A 258 10.89 6.90 9.02
C ARG A 258 10.44 7.48 7.68
N PHE A 259 9.91 6.63 6.82
CA PHE A 259 9.11 7.01 5.68
C PHE A 259 7.64 7.14 6.11
N SER A 260 6.93 8.10 5.55
CA SER A 260 5.50 8.29 5.83
C SER A 260 4.71 8.43 4.53
N LEU A 261 3.72 7.57 4.32
CA LEU A 261 2.76 7.65 3.24
C LEU A 261 1.44 8.19 3.81
N LYS A 262 1.07 9.40 3.41
CA LYS A 262 -0.25 9.96 3.73
C LYS A 262 -1.23 9.51 2.67
N VAL A 263 -2.19 8.69 3.10
CA VAL A 263 -3.31 8.25 2.31
C VAL A 263 -4.48 9.19 2.63
N PRO A 264 -4.99 9.96 1.67
CA PRO A 264 -6.13 10.84 1.93
C PRO A 264 -7.42 10.02 2.08
N GLN A 265 -8.50 10.72 2.43
CA GLN A 265 -9.82 10.12 2.46
C GLN A 265 -10.13 9.46 1.12
N SER A 266 -10.70 8.25 1.15
CA SER A 266 -11.25 7.61 -0.04
C SER A 266 -12.74 7.42 0.07
N ILE A 267 -13.42 7.52 -1.06
CA ILE A 267 -14.88 7.45 -1.12
C ILE A 267 -15.24 6.34 -2.09
N ASN A 268 -15.97 5.35 -1.60
CA ASN A 268 -16.52 4.28 -2.39
C ASN A 268 -18.03 4.48 -2.56
N MET A 269 -18.48 4.78 -3.77
CA MET A 269 -19.89 5.04 -4.09
C MET A 269 -20.51 3.86 -4.84
N TYR A 270 -21.68 3.42 -4.37
CA TYR A 270 -22.49 2.41 -5.03
C TYR A 270 -23.51 3.12 -5.92
N LEU A 271 -23.28 3.06 -7.22
CA LEU A 271 -24.01 3.80 -8.24
C LEU A 271 -25.04 2.92 -8.94
N LYS A 272 -26.16 3.52 -9.33
CA LYS A 272 -27.17 2.92 -10.18
C LYS A 272 -27.51 3.84 -11.33
N SER A 273 -27.47 3.29 -12.53
CA SER A 273 -27.85 3.92 -13.80
C SER A 273 -28.85 3.00 -14.53
N ASP A 274 -29.45 3.50 -15.60
CA ASP A 274 -30.23 2.69 -16.54
C ASP A 274 -29.40 1.55 -17.14
N ASP A 275 -28.09 1.77 -17.28
CA ASP A 275 -27.13 0.81 -17.83
C ASP A 275 -26.74 -0.30 -16.84
N GLY A 276 -27.03 -0.16 -15.54
CA GLY A 276 -26.67 -1.16 -14.53
C GLY A 276 -26.24 -0.56 -13.18
N GLU A 277 -25.63 -1.41 -12.36
CA GLU A 277 -25.07 -1.03 -11.06
C GLU A 277 -23.53 -1.02 -11.15
N PHE A 278 -22.92 -0.01 -10.54
CA PHE A 278 -21.49 0.25 -10.62
C PHE A 278 -20.96 0.61 -9.23
N THR A 279 -19.69 0.33 -8.99
CA THR A 279 -18.96 0.80 -7.82
C THR A 279 -17.91 1.80 -8.28
N TYR A 280 -17.95 3.02 -7.74
CA TYR A 280 -17.03 4.09 -8.11
C TYR A 280 -16.22 4.53 -6.89
N ASN A 281 -14.94 4.23 -6.90
CA ASN A 281 -13.99 4.63 -5.88
C ASN A 281 -13.15 5.82 -6.37
N VAL A 282 -12.97 6.79 -5.48
CA VAL A 282 -12.08 7.94 -5.70
C VAL A 282 -11.16 8.10 -4.50
N VAL A 283 -9.87 8.25 -4.78
CA VAL A 283 -8.82 8.54 -3.80
C VAL A 283 -8.05 9.75 -4.28
N ASP A 284 -7.86 10.75 -3.43
CA ASP A 284 -7.03 11.90 -3.78
C ASP A 284 -5.53 11.57 -3.80
N SER A 285 -4.74 12.56 -4.20
CA SER A 285 -3.28 12.45 -4.35
C SER A 285 -2.59 11.97 -3.07
N LEU A 286 -1.89 10.83 -3.18
CA LEU A 286 -1.02 10.30 -2.14
C LEU A 286 0.20 11.20 -1.93
N GLN A 287 0.64 11.32 -0.68
CA GLN A 287 1.86 12.06 -0.34
C GLN A 287 2.86 11.14 0.35
N LEU A 288 4.02 10.95 -0.28
CA LEU A 288 5.14 10.25 0.32
C LEU A 288 6.11 11.26 0.92
N GLN A 289 6.44 11.08 2.19
CA GLN A 289 7.47 11.82 2.89
C GLN A 289 8.64 10.89 3.18
N ALA A 290 9.80 11.21 2.61
CA ALA A 290 11.03 10.46 2.83
C ALA A 290 11.92 11.15 3.89
N PRO A 291 12.80 10.39 4.59
CA PRO A 291 13.82 10.96 5.46
C PRO A 291 14.75 11.92 4.71
N GLN A 292 15.29 12.90 5.42
CA GLN A 292 16.22 13.88 4.84
C GLN A 292 17.55 13.21 4.46
N ASP A 293 18.23 13.74 3.43
CA ASP A 293 19.55 13.27 2.96
C ASP A 293 19.60 11.81 2.46
N VAL A 294 18.44 11.23 2.16
CA VAL A 294 18.32 9.92 1.49
C VAL A 294 18.46 10.09 -0.02
N ASP A 295 19.33 9.28 -0.63
CA ASP A 295 19.34 9.12 -2.08
C ASP A 295 18.20 8.18 -2.50
N LEU A 296 17.10 8.77 -2.97
CA LEU A 296 15.93 8.01 -3.36
C LEU A 296 16.13 7.23 -4.66
N ALA A 297 17.11 7.60 -5.49
CA ALA A 297 17.45 6.83 -6.68
C ALA A 297 18.18 5.54 -6.28
N GLU A 298 19.15 5.64 -5.35
CA GLU A 298 19.82 4.46 -4.79
C GLU A 298 18.84 3.55 -4.04
N LEU A 299 17.90 4.13 -3.29
CA LEU A 299 16.82 3.38 -2.65
C LEU A 299 15.96 2.64 -3.68
N ARG A 300 15.53 3.32 -4.75
CA ARG A 300 14.76 2.70 -5.84
C ARG A 300 15.51 1.53 -6.45
N ASP A 301 16.80 1.71 -6.78
CA ASP A 301 17.62 0.67 -7.38
C ASP A 301 17.75 -0.55 -6.44
N THR A 302 17.92 -0.30 -5.15
CA THR A 302 18.00 -1.37 -4.13
C THR A 302 16.69 -2.12 -3.99
N VAL A 303 15.55 -1.42 -3.93
CA VAL A 303 14.22 -2.04 -3.87
C VAL A 303 13.94 -2.85 -5.13
N LEU A 304 14.26 -2.31 -6.31
CA LEU A 304 14.07 -3.01 -7.57
C LEU A 304 14.96 -4.25 -7.71
N ALA A 305 16.11 -4.28 -7.05
CA ALA A 305 17.01 -5.44 -7.01
C ALA A 305 16.53 -6.59 -6.11
N LEU A 306 15.44 -6.40 -5.35
CA LEU A 306 14.91 -7.43 -4.45
C LEU A 306 14.44 -8.66 -5.26
N PRO A 307 14.72 -9.89 -4.79
CA PRO A 307 14.49 -11.10 -5.56
C PRO A 307 13.03 -11.51 -5.68
N PHE A 308 12.14 -10.96 -4.84
CA PHE A 308 10.70 -11.15 -4.99
C PHE A 308 10.12 -10.30 -6.12
N ILE A 309 10.84 -9.29 -6.62
CA ILE A 309 10.43 -8.50 -7.77
C ILE A 309 10.93 -9.20 -9.05
N PRO A 310 10.02 -9.73 -9.89
CA PRO A 310 10.39 -10.43 -11.11
C PRO A 310 11.10 -9.50 -12.10
N ASP A 311 12.01 -10.04 -12.91
CA ASP A 311 12.79 -9.26 -13.89
C ASP A 311 11.91 -8.48 -14.89
N HIS A 312 10.75 -9.02 -15.27
CA HIS A 312 9.84 -8.34 -16.19
C HIS A 312 9.08 -7.19 -15.53
N VAL A 313 8.77 -7.29 -14.23
CA VAL A 313 8.21 -6.18 -13.43
C VAL A 313 9.28 -5.13 -13.22
N ARG A 314 10.50 -5.54 -12.84
CA ARG A 314 11.66 -4.65 -12.68
C ARG A 314 11.90 -3.77 -13.92
N LYS A 315 11.91 -4.37 -15.11
CA LYS A 315 12.12 -3.63 -16.38
C LYS A 315 11.05 -2.55 -16.59
N GLN A 316 9.77 -2.90 -16.44
CA GLN A 316 8.67 -1.94 -16.54
C GLN A 316 8.82 -0.82 -15.52
N MET A 317 9.22 -1.15 -14.29
CA MET A 317 9.43 -0.17 -13.23
C MET A 317 10.59 0.77 -13.52
N VAL A 318 11.70 0.29 -14.11
CA VAL A 318 12.85 1.11 -14.52
C VAL A 318 12.48 2.08 -15.65
N ASP A 319 11.64 1.65 -16.58
CA ASP A 319 11.20 2.45 -17.74
C ASP A 319 10.30 3.64 -17.35
N ILE A 320 9.83 3.71 -16.09
CA ILE A 320 9.14 4.88 -15.56
C ILE A 320 10.16 6.00 -15.31
N GLU A 321 10.24 6.96 -16.23
CA GLU A 321 11.16 8.10 -16.15
C GLU A 321 10.83 9.03 -14.97
N ASP A 322 9.56 9.45 -14.85
CA ASP A 322 9.08 10.37 -13.80
C ASP A 322 8.50 9.63 -12.58
N TRP A 323 9.29 8.70 -12.05
CA TRP A 323 8.86 7.79 -10.98
C TRP A 323 8.57 8.50 -9.64
N GLN A 324 9.07 9.72 -9.42
CA GLN A 324 8.86 10.46 -8.17
C GLN A 324 7.45 11.04 -8.05
N SER A 325 6.76 11.23 -9.18
CA SER A 325 5.37 11.71 -9.22
C SER A 325 4.39 10.67 -9.79
N THR A 326 4.88 9.48 -10.12
CA THR A 326 4.09 8.42 -10.77
C THR A 326 3.91 7.23 -9.84
N LEU A 327 2.66 6.85 -9.60
CA LEU A 327 2.31 5.62 -8.88
C LEU A 327 2.28 4.43 -9.85
N PRO A 328 3.16 3.44 -9.66
CA PRO A 328 3.05 2.19 -10.39
C PRO A 328 1.86 1.39 -9.86
N MET A 329 0.88 1.15 -10.72
CA MET A 329 -0.31 0.38 -10.41
C MET A 329 -0.23 -1.00 -11.06
N PRO A 330 -0.17 -2.09 -10.27
CA PRO A 330 -0.10 -3.43 -10.82
C PRO A 330 -1.42 -3.81 -11.49
N TYR A 331 -1.35 -4.56 -12.59
CA TYR A 331 -2.50 -5.24 -13.18
C TYR A 331 -2.12 -6.65 -13.63
N VAL A 332 -3.07 -7.56 -13.53
CA VAL A 332 -2.92 -8.93 -14.01
C VAL A 332 -3.52 -9.02 -15.41
N GLU A 333 -2.75 -9.57 -16.35
CA GLU A 333 -3.26 -9.99 -17.65
C GLU A 333 -3.21 -11.50 -17.72
N ASP A 334 -4.38 -12.14 -17.76
CA ASP A 334 -4.53 -13.57 -17.96
C ASP A 334 -5.34 -13.85 -19.24
N LYS A 335 -5.67 -15.11 -19.49
CA LYS A 335 -6.38 -15.50 -20.72
C LYS A 335 -7.84 -15.06 -20.75
N ASP A 336 -8.41 -14.79 -19.58
CA ASP A 336 -9.83 -14.52 -19.38
C ASP A 336 -10.10 -13.01 -19.27
N ASN A 337 -9.05 -12.22 -19.02
CA ASN A 337 -9.07 -10.77 -18.86
C ASN A 337 -8.44 -10.05 -20.07
N GLN A 338 -9.24 -9.30 -20.83
CA GLN A 338 -8.74 -8.40 -21.85
C GLN A 338 -8.33 -7.06 -21.22
N VAL A 339 -7.03 -6.76 -21.28
CA VAL A 339 -6.51 -5.48 -20.83
C VAL A 339 -6.35 -4.53 -22.01
N LYS A 340 -6.87 -3.30 -21.87
CA LYS A 340 -6.82 -2.26 -22.90
C LYS A 340 -6.45 -0.93 -22.28
N GLU A 341 -5.41 -0.30 -22.79
CA GLU A 341 -5.18 1.12 -22.54
C GLU A 341 -6.26 1.95 -23.23
N VAL A 342 -6.86 2.87 -22.48
CA VAL A 342 -7.97 3.71 -22.94
C VAL A 342 -7.73 5.17 -22.56
N LYS A 343 -8.52 6.08 -23.14
CA LYS A 343 -8.50 7.50 -22.79
C LYS A 343 -9.86 7.92 -22.20
N ILE A 344 -9.84 8.45 -20.99
CA ILE A 344 -11.00 9.04 -20.31
C ILE A 344 -10.75 10.55 -20.27
N ASN A 345 -11.57 11.34 -20.97
CA ASN A 345 -11.45 12.80 -21.00
C ASN A 345 -10.03 13.32 -21.31
N GLY A 346 -9.30 12.58 -22.18
CA GLY A 346 -7.93 12.90 -22.59
C GLY A 346 -6.83 12.32 -21.68
N GLN A 347 -7.18 11.80 -20.50
CA GLN A 347 -6.24 11.18 -19.57
C GLN A 347 -6.07 9.68 -19.85
N PRO A 348 -4.86 9.13 -19.65
CA PRO A 348 -4.63 7.70 -19.77
C PRO A 348 -5.37 6.93 -18.68
N GLY A 349 -5.91 5.78 -19.05
CA GLY A 349 -6.51 4.82 -18.14
C GLY A 349 -6.33 3.39 -18.63
N LEU A 350 -6.61 2.45 -17.75
CA LEU A 350 -6.55 1.02 -18.02
C LEU A 350 -7.94 0.44 -17.82
N LEU A 351 -8.47 -0.15 -18.88
CA LEU A 351 -9.68 -0.97 -18.86
C LEU A 351 -9.27 -2.43 -18.78
N VAL A 352 -9.80 -3.14 -17.79
CA VAL A 352 -9.71 -4.60 -17.71
C VAL A 352 -11.11 -5.15 -17.81
N ASP A 353 -11.33 -5.95 -18.84
CA ASP A 353 -12.64 -6.42 -19.28
C ASP A 353 -12.63 -7.95 -19.28
N SER A 354 -13.59 -8.55 -18.59
CA SER A 354 -13.73 -10.01 -18.46
C SER A 354 -15.20 -10.39 -18.58
N GLU A 355 -15.49 -11.69 -18.75
CA GLU A 355 -16.87 -12.17 -18.86
C GLU A 355 -17.74 -11.80 -17.65
N HIS A 356 -17.16 -11.72 -16.45
CA HIS A 356 -17.92 -11.57 -15.20
C HIS A 356 -17.74 -10.21 -14.53
N ARG A 357 -16.66 -9.50 -14.85
CA ARG A 357 -16.29 -8.26 -14.16
C ARG A 357 -15.45 -7.38 -15.05
N SER A 358 -15.90 -6.15 -15.23
CA SER A 358 -15.08 -5.11 -15.84
C SER A 358 -14.69 -4.10 -14.77
N TYR A 359 -13.46 -3.60 -14.85
CA TYR A 359 -13.03 -2.47 -14.07
C TYR A 359 -12.17 -1.52 -14.90
N LEU A 360 -12.25 -0.24 -14.58
CA LEU A 360 -11.59 0.84 -15.27
C LEU A 360 -10.89 1.70 -14.23
N MET A 361 -9.60 1.97 -14.46
CA MET A 361 -8.81 2.83 -13.60
C MET A 361 -8.20 3.96 -14.41
N TRP A 362 -8.28 5.18 -13.90
CA TRP A 362 -7.63 6.33 -14.51
C TRP A 362 -7.26 7.37 -13.46
N GLN A 363 -6.44 8.32 -13.87
CA GLN A 363 -6.08 9.46 -13.04
C GLN A 363 -6.70 10.73 -13.61
N HIS A 364 -7.20 11.60 -12.73
CA HIS A 364 -7.73 12.91 -13.09
C HIS A 364 -7.45 13.94 -12.00
N TYR A 365 -6.80 15.06 -12.35
CA TYR A 365 -6.50 16.19 -11.43
C TYR A 365 -5.83 15.84 -10.09
N GLY A 366 -5.02 14.79 -10.05
CA GLY A 366 -4.31 14.31 -8.86
C GLY A 366 -5.04 13.18 -8.14
N SER A 367 -6.29 12.90 -8.49
CA SER A 367 -7.09 11.84 -7.90
C SER A 367 -7.05 10.58 -8.77
N ILE A 368 -7.03 9.42 -8.11
CA ILE A 368 -7.13 8.11 -8.72
C ILE A 368 -8.60 7.71 -8.68
N HIS A 369 -9.10 7.30 -9.84
CA HIS A 369 -10.48 6.93 -10.05
C HIS A 369 -10.54 5.47 -10.46
N MET A 370 -11.41 4.71 -9.82
CA MET A 370 -11.66 3.31 -10.12
C MET A 370 -13.15 3.09 -10.27
N LEU A 371 -13.57 2.62 -11.44
CA LEU A 371 -14.95 2.27 -11.74
C LEU A 371 -15.03 0.78 -11.98
N ASP A 372 -15.88 0.10 -11.24
CA ASP A 372 -16.12 -1.33 -11.32
C ASP A 372 -17.58 -1.58 -11.71
N GLY A 373 -17.81 -2.52 -12.63
CA GLY A 373 -19.14 -2.95 -13.00
C GLY A 373 -19.21 -4.47 -13.02
N ALA A 374 -19.74 -5.04 -11.95
CA ALA A 374 -20.09 -6.46 -11.89
C ALA A 374 -21.10 -6.77 -13.01
N ALA A 375 -20.78 -7.75 -13.86
CA ALA A 375 -21.57 -8.13 -15.05
C ALA A 375 -21.81 -7.01 -16.08
N GLN A 376 -21.07 -5.91 -16.04
CA GLN A 376 -21.12 -4.85 -17.07
C GLN A 376 -19.95 -5.01 -18.04
N SER A 377 -20.18 -4.66 -19.30
CA SER A 377 -19.13 -4.64 -20.33
C SER A 377 -18.17 -3.46 -20.13
N GLY A 378 -16.92 -3.63 -20.53
CA GLY A 378 -15.94 -2.54 -20.49
C GLY A 378 -16.35 -1.28 -21.26
N ASP A 379 -17.15 -1.42 -22.33
CA ASP A 379 -17.70 -0.29 -23.09
C ASP A 379 -18.69 0.55 -22.27
N GLN A 380 -19.53 -0.08 -21.45
CA GLN A 380 -20.45 0.62 -20.54
C GLN A 380 -19.69 1.39 -19.47
N LEU A 381 -18.65 0.79 -18.88
CA LEU A 381 -17.78 1.48 -17.92
C LEU A 381 -17.11 2.69 -18.56
N LEU A 382 -16.56 2.53 -19.76
CA LEU A 382 -15.90 3.63 -20.47
C LEU A 382 -16.88 4.77 -20.83
N ALA A 383 -18.12 4.43 -21.17
CA ALA A 383 -19.17 5.42 -21.42
C ALA A 383 -19.53 6.21 -20.16
N LEU A 384 -19.71 5.54 -19.02
CA LEU A 384 -19.99 6.18 -17.74
C LEU A 384 -18.80 7.04 -17.29
N ALA A 385 -17.57 6.52 -17.36
CA ALA A 385 -16.37 7.23 -16.93
C ALA A 385 -16.13 8.54 -17.69
N LYS A 386 -16.46 8.60 -18.98
CA LYS A 386 -16.39 9.85 -19.76
C LYS A 386 -17.38 10.91 -19.28
N LYS A 387 -18.47 10.52 -18.62
CA LYS A 387 -19.43 11.45 -18.03
C LYS A 387 -19.03 11.90 -16.61
N LEU A 388 -18.17 11.14 -15.94
CA LEU A 388 -17.61 11.51 -14.63
C LEU A 388 -16.60 12.65 -14.80
N LYS A 389 -16.59 13.60 -13.86
CA LYS A 389 -15.74 14.78 -13.85
C LYS A 389 -14.91 14.87 -12.59
#